data_AF-A0A833VND7-F1
#
_entry.id   AF-A0A833VND7-F1
#
_cell.length_a   1.000
_cell.length_b   1.000
_cell.length_c   1.000
_cell.angle_alpha   90.00
_cell.angle_beta   90.00
_cell.angle_gamma   90.00
#
_symmetry.space_group_name_H-M   'P 1'
#
loop_
_entity.id
_entity.type
_entity.pdbx_description
1 polymer ?
#
loop_
_entity_poly.entity_id
_entity_poly.type
_entity_poly.pdbx_seq_one_letter_code
_entity_poly.pdbx_strand_id
1 'polypeptide(L)'
;MRTSEETEKGTLAIKRALRALRRRHLVEEGAHAPAIDALSKPFATQSFEWKEKAEKLEMELQQCYKAQSRMSEQLVVEVAECRNLKSLLQEKESLITELQNNFYQTSEENTQLKEDLQEKTRAVDLLIAENQSLKSQFEDALAKLRAAESENKNLIDRWMLEKMKDAERLNEANAMYEEMLLKLRAAGIGDIQQNAQKQADGMIRRAEAGYLDFNDSPLPSVCKVTIQAHQGGCGSLAFQHNSDRLVSGGQDRTVKIWDPQTGALISSLQGSVGSILDLTVTNENRSVVAACSSNNLCVWEVNGGRLRHTLTGHVNKVCSVDASRVAAFTVASASLDHTIKLWDLNTGYCVNTIMSSSNCNSLAFVDRDTVCSGHVDGNLRLWDIRRGKCTSQVAAHPQVTSVCVSKSGNFILTSGKDNVHNLFDIRTLEVCGTFRASGNQVVTGGSRPCISPDGNSIAAGSSDGNIHIWSRVRDGAVTVLEGHSSAVLSCTWSERGTFVASADKNGNIYIWT
;
A
#
# COMPACT_ATOMS: atom_id res chain seq x y z
N MET A 1 -62.59 150.09 -48.09
CA MET A 1 -61.14 149.99 -48.35
C MET A 1 -60.45 149.48 -47.09
N ARG A 2 -60.23 148.16 -47.04
CA ARG A 2 -59.11 147.42 -46.44
C ARG A 2 -58.66 147.57 -44.97
N THR A 3 -59.15 148.51 -44.15
CA THR A 3 -58.57 148.68 -42.79
C THR A 3 -59.39 148.09 -41.62
N SER A 4 -60.64 147.66 -41.79
CA SER A 4 -61.41 147.05 -40.68
C SER A 4 -61.32 145.50 -40.64
N GLU A 5 -61.23 144.83 -41.79
CA GLU A 5 -61.14 143.36 -41.84
C GLU A 5 -59.81 142.79 -41.31
N GLU A 6 -58.71 143.55 -41.39
CA GLU A 6 -57.42 143.11 -40.85
C GLU A 6 -57.40 143.14 -39.31
N THR A 7 -58.10 144.09 -38.70
CA THR A 7 -58.21 144.21 -37.24
C THR A 7 -59.08 143.10 -36.62
N GLU A 8 -60.14 142.67 -37.30
CA GLU A 8 -60.96 141.53 -36.88
C GLU A 8 -60.24 140.19 -37.03
N LYS A 9 -59.48 140.01 -38.12
CA LYS A 9 -58.66 138.80 -38.30
C LYS A 9 -57.55 138.72 -37.24
N GLY A 10 -56.94 139.84 -36.88
CA GLY A 10 -55.94 139.92 -35.81
C GLY A 10 -56.50 139.57 -34.43
N THR A 11 -57.66 140.12 -34.07
CA THR A 11 -58.31 139.82 -32.77
C THR A 11 -58.80 138.36 -32.68
N LEU A 12 -59.27 137.78 -33.78
CA LEU A 12 -59.66 136.37 -33.83
C LEU A 12 -58.44 135.44 -33.72
N ALA A 13 -57.32 135.80 -34.35
CA ALA A 13 -56.06 135.05 -34.25
C ALA A 13 -55.52 135.06 -32.82
N ILE A 14 -55.57 136.21 -32.14
CA ILE A 14 -55.17 136.33 -30.72
C ILE A 14 -56.06 135.46 -29.81
N LYS A 15 -57.39 135.48 -30.02
CA LYS A 15 -58.31 134.60 -29.26
C LYS A 15 -58.04 133.12 -29.50
N ARG A 16 -57.70 132.72 -30.73
CA ARG A 16 -57.33 131.33 -31.05
C ARG A 16 -56.00 130.93 -30.41
N ALA A 17 -54.99 131.80 -30.45
CA ALA A 17 -53.70 131.59 -29.80
C ALA A 17 -53.86 131.44 -28.28
N LEU A 18 -54.66 132.30 -27.63
CA LEU A 18 -54.95 132.21 -26.20
C LEU A 18 -55.68 130.92 -25.81
N ARG A 19 -56.63 130.44 -26.65
CA ARG A 19 -57.30 129.15 -26.41
C ARG A 19 -56.33 127.96 -26.58
N ALA A 20 -55.43 128.01 -27.56
CA ALA A 20 -54.42 126.97 -27.76
C ALA A 20 -53.41 126.92 -26.60
N LEU A 21 -52.99 128.09 -26.10
CA LEU A 21 -52.12 128.21 -24.93
C LEU A 21 -52.79 127.66 -23.66
N ARG A 22 -54.07 127.96 -23.43
CA ARG A 22 -54.84 127.40 -22.31
C ARG A 22 -54.97 125.88 -22.38
N ARG A 23 -55.16 125.31 -23.58
CA ARG A 23 -55.21 123.85 -23.75
C ARG A 23 -53.85 123.20 -23.52
N ARG A 24 -52.75 123.82 -23.96
CA ARG A 24 -51.39 123.35 -23.66
C ARG A 24 -51.12 123.36 -22.16
N HIS A 25 -51.48 124.44 -21.48
CA HIS A 25 -51.28 124.57 -20.04
C HIS A 25 -52.05 123.50 -19.25
N LEU A 26 -53.32 123.24 -19.61
CA LEU A 26 -54.11 122.17 -18.98
C LEU A 26 -53.56 120.75 -19.25
N VAL A 27 -52.93 120.53 -20.42
CA VAL A 27 -52.28 119.24 -20.74
C VAL A 27 -50.96 119.10 -19.97
N GLU A 28 -50.21 120.17 -19.78
CA GLU A 28 -49.00 120.19 -18.93
C GLU A 28 -49.38 119.97 -17.46
N GLU A 29 -50.41 120.63 -16.93
CA GLU A 29 -50.93 120.39 -15.58
C GLU A 29 -51.42 118.95 -15.39
N GLY A 30 -52.10 118.37 -16.40
CA GLY A 30 -52.52 116.97 -16.40
C GLY A 30 -51.35 115.97 -16.43
N ALA A 31 -50.24 116.31 -17.10
CA ALA A 31 -49.03 115.48 -17.13
C ALA A 31 -48.28 115.50 -15.78
N HIS A 32 -48.43 116.57 -14.99
CA HIS A 32 -47.85 116.70 -13.65
C HIS A 32 -48.74 116.15 -12.54
N ALA A 33 -50.01 115.82 -12.82
CA ALA A 33 -50.95 115.28 -11.83
C ALA A 33 -50.44 114.03 -11.07
N PRO A 34 -49.81 113.03 -11.70
CA PRO A 34 -49.27 111.87 -10.97
C PRO A 34 -48.12 112.21 -10.02
N ALA A 35 -47.32 113.24 -10.36
CA ALA A 35 -46.23 113.71 -9.53
C ALA A 35 -46.74 114.56 -8.34
N ILE A 36 -47.80 115.34 -8.55
CA ILE A 36 -48.47 116.11 -7.50
C ILE A 36 -49.19 115.17 -6.52
N ASP A 37 -49.85 114.12 -7.01
CA ASP A 37 -50.45 113.08 -6.15
C ASP A 37 -49.41 112.28 -5.35
N ALA A 38 -48.21 112.10 -5.90
CA ALA A 38 -47.09 111.52 -5.15
C ALA A 38 -46.53 112.48 -4.09
N LEU A 39 -46.61 113.79 -4.28
CA LEU A 39 -46.12 114.80 -3.32
C LEU A 39 -47.17 115.23 -2.28
N SER A 40 -48.47 115.03 -2.56
CA SER A 40 -49.57 115.40 -1.67
C SER A 40 -49.84 114.38 -0.57
N LYS A 41 -49.33 113.14 -0.70
CA LYS A 41 -49.36 112.14 0.36
C LYS A 41 -48.42 112.57 1.51
N PRO A 42 -48.87 112.57 2.78
CA PRO A 42 -48.01 112.90 3.91
C PRO A 42 -46.74 112.05 3.90
N PHE A 43 -45.57 112.66 4.08
CA PHE A 43 -44.28 111.94 4.12
C PHE A 43 -44.30 110.78 5.13
N ALA A 44 -45.09 110.91 6.21
CA ALA A 44 -45.33 109.86 7.19
C ALA A 44 -46.03 108.61 6.62
N THR A 45 -47.02 108.75 5.73
CA THR A 45 -47.73 107.60 5.14
C THR A 45 -46.86 106.88 4.12
N GLN A 46 -46.09 107.62 3.32
CA GLN A 46 -45.09 107.02 2.42
C GLN A 46 -43.98 106.32 3.21
N SER A 47 -43.44 106.97 4.25
CA SER A 47 -42.43 106.37 5.12
C SER A 47 -42.93 105.08 5.76
N PHE A 48 -44.22 105.00 6.12
CA PHE A 48 -44.83 103.79 6.66
C PHE A 48 -44.97 102.70 5.58
N GLU A 49 -45.46 103.02 4.38
CA GLU A 49 -45.54 102.07 3.25
C GLU A 49 -44.16 101.52 2.84
N TRP A 50 -43.12 102.35 2.83
CA TRP A 50 -41.74 101.93 2.54
C TRP A 50 -41.16 101.07 3.66
N LYS A 51 -41.47 101.38 4.92
CA LYS A 51 -41.07 100.58 6.07
C LYS A 51 -41.75 99.20 6.05
N GLU A 52 -43.05 99.14 5.77
CA GLU A 52 -43.80 97.90 5.65
C GLU A 52 -43.29 97.04 4.49
N LYS A 53 -42.97 97.65 3.33
CA LYS A 53 -42.33 96.94 2.21
C LYS A 53 -40.93 96.43 2.57
N ALA A 54 -40.13 97.22 3.29
CA ALA A 54 -38.81 96.81 3.75
C ALA A 54 -38.90 95.64 4.74
N GLU A 55 -39.79 95.71 5.72
CA GLU A 55 -40.04 94.63 6.69
C GLU A 55 -40.56 93.36 6.00
N LYS A 56 -41.42 93.50 4.98
CA LYS A 56 -41.89 92.36 4.18
C LYS A 56 -40.77 91.72 3.37
N LEU A 57 -39.94 92.53 2.70
CA LEU A 57 -38.77 92.03 1.97
C LEU A 57 -37.73 91.38 2.91
N GLU A 58 -37.53 91.93 4.11
CA GLU A 58 -36.67 91.30 5.13
C GLU A 58 -37.23 89.95 5.59
N MET A 59 -38.55 89.84 5.79
CA MET A 59 -39.18 88.56 6.11
C MET A 59 -39.05 87.54 4.97
N GLU A 60 -39.26 87.96 3.72
CA GLU A 60 -39.06 87.11 2.53
C GLU A 60 -37.59 86.67 2.40
N LEU A 61 -36.63 87.58 2.63
CA LEU A 61 -35.20 87.28 2.65
C LEU A 61 -34.84 86.25 3.74
N GLN A 62 -35.37 86.42 4.96
CA GLN A 62 -35.17 85.46 6.05
C GLN A 62 -35.78 84.09 5.74
N GLN A 63 -36.95 84.05 5.08
CA GLN A 63 -37.55 82.80 4.64
C GLN A 63 -36.70 82.13 3.55
N CYS A 64 -36.17 82.90 2.60
CA CYS A 64 -35.24 82.42 1.59
C CYS A 64 -33.97 81.84 2.22
N TYR A 65 -33.36 82.50 3.19
CA TYR A 65 -32.19 81.96 3.89
C TYR A 65 -32.51 80.68 4.69
N LYS A 66 -33.67 80.62 5.35
CA LYS A 66 -34.11 79.39 6.04
C LYS A 66 -34.31 78.25 5.05
N ALA A 67 -34.96 78.49 3.91
CA ALA A 67 -35.14 77.50 2.86
C ALA A 67 -33.80 77.05 2.26
N GLN A 68 -32.88 77.98 2.00
CA GLN A 68 -31.53 77.70 1.52
C GLN A 68 -30.75 76.83 2.51
N SER A 69 -30.82 77.11 3.82
CA SER A 69 -30.15 76.30 4.84
C SER A 69 -30.69 74.87 4.87
N ARG A 70 -32.01 74.68 4.87
CA ARG A 70 -32.64 73.36 4.85
C ARG A 70 -32.27 72.56 3.60
N MET A 71 -32.29 73.22 2.44
CA MET A 71 -31.91 72.58 1.19
C MET A 71 -30.42 72.22 1.17
N SER A 72 -29.56 73.04 1.78
CA SER A 72 -28.13 72.72 1.93
C SER A 72 -27.88 71.55 2.88
N GLU A 73 -28.61 71.45 4.00
CA GLU A 73 -28.55 70.32 4.92
C GLU A 73 -28.99 69.02 4.24
N GLN A 74 -30.10 69.06 3.50
CA GLN A 74 -30.56 67.91 2.70
C GLN A 74 -29.51 67.49 1.66
N LEU A 75 -28.91 68.45 0.95
CA LEU A 75 -27.85 68.17 -0.01
C LEU A 75 -26.63 67.48 0.62
N VAL A 76 -26.25 67.85 1.85
CA VAL A 76 -25.14 67.21 2.55
C VAL A 76 -25.46 65.76 2.89
N VAL A 77 -26.68 65.47 3.36
CA VAL A 77 -27.13 64.10 3.65
C VAL A 77 -27.15 63.25 2.39
N GLU A 78 -27.76 63.74 1.31
CA GLU A 78 -27.81 63.03 0.03
C GLU A 78 -26.40 62.78 -0.56
N VAL A 79 -25.49 63.74 -0.44
CA VAL A 79 -24.10 63.57 -0.86
C VAL A 79 -23.37 62.53 -0.01
N ALA A 80 -23.64 62.46 1.29
CA ALA A 80 -23.07 61.43 2.16
C ALA A 80 -23.60 60.03 1.80
N GLU A 81 -24.90 59.90 1.56
CA GLU A 81 -25.51 58.64 1.10
C GLU A 81 -24.96 58.21 -0.27
N CYS A 82 -24.84 59.15 -1.22
CA CYS A 82 -24.23 58.89 -2.52
C CYS A 82 -22.77 58.41 -2.41
N ARG A 83 -22.00 58.95 -1.46
CA ARG A 83 -20.61 58.50 -1.20
C ARG A 83 -20.58 57.07 -0.66
N ASN A 84 -21.46 56.74 0.27
CA ASN A 84 -21.57 55.39 0.85
C ASN A 84 -22.03 54.37 -0.21
N LEU A 85 -22.99 54.72 -1.05
CA LEU A 85 -23.41 53.86 -2.17
C LEU A 85 -22.29 53.67 -3.19
N LYS A 86 -21.48 54.70 -3.44
CA LYS A 86 -20.33 54.60 -4.34
C LYS A 86 -19.22 53.69 -3.79
N SER A 87 -18.91 53.76 -2.50
CA SER A 87 -17.95 52.83 -1.89
C SER A 87 -18.45 51.39 -1.93
N LEU A 88 -19.74 51.17 -1.63
CA LEU A 88 -20.35 49.85 -1.72
C LEU A 88 -20.32 49.31 -3.16
N LEU A 89 -20.58 50.16 -4.16
CA LEU A 89 -20.48 49.77 -5.57
C LEU A 89 -19.05 49.31 -5.92
N GLN A 90 -18.03 50.06 -5.50
CA GLN A 90 -16.62 49.69 -5.74
C GLN A 90 -16.24 48.37 -5.09
N GLU A 91 -16.70 48.12 -3.86
CA GLU A 91 -16.52 46.82 -3.20
C GLU A 91 -17.19 45.69 -3.99
N LYS A 92 -18.43 45.89 -4.44
CA LYS A 92 -19.13 44.89 -5.26
C LYS A 92 -18.45 44.64 -6.61
N GLU A 93 -17.93 45.68 -7.25
CA GLU A 93 -17.16 45.54 -8.50
C GLU A 93 -15.89 44.72 -8.28
N SER A 94 -15.16 44.95 -7.17
CA SER A 94 -13.97 44.15 -6.83
C SER A 94 -14.29 42.68 -6.52
N LEU A 95 -15.42 42.42 -5.85
CA LEU A 95 -15.87 41.05 -5.60
C LEU A 95 -16.29 40.35 -6.90
N ILE A 96 -16.90 41.06 -7.84
CA ILE A 96 -17.26 40.50 -9.15
C ILE A 96 -16.00 40.11 -9.92
N THR A 97 -14.97 40.95 -9.94
CA THR A 97 -13.72 40.63 -10.65
C THR A 97 -12.99 39.45 -9.99
N GLU A 98 -12.98 39.36 -8.66
CA GLU A 98 -12.42 38.22 -7.94
C GLU A 98 -13.17 36.91 -8.25
N LEU A 99 -14.50 36.95 -8.24
CA LEU A 99 -15.34 35.80 -8.59
C LEU A 99 -15.16 35.38 -10.06
N GLN A 100 -14.99 36.34 -10.98
CA GLN A 100 -14.71 36.04 -12.39
C GLN A 100 -13.35 35.35 -12.56
N ASN A 101 -12.31 35.79 -11.84
CA ASN A 101 -11.00 35.16 -11.88
C ASN A 101 -11.06 33.72 -11.33
N ASN A 102 -11.73 33.53 -10.18
CA ASN A 102 -11.92 32.20 -9.60
C ASN A 102 -12.72 31.27 -10.52
N PHE A 103 -13.75 31.79 -11.19
CA PHE A 103 -14.50 31.03 -12.20
C PHE A 103 -13.62 30.64 -13.39
N TYR A 104 -12.78 31.54 -13.89
CA TYR A 104 -11.87 31.23 -14.99
C TYR A 104 -10.86 30.16 -14.60
N GLN A 105 -10.23 30.29 -13.43
CA GLN A 105 -9.27 29.32 -12.93
C GLN A 105 -9.92 27.94 -12.73
N THR A 106 -11.08 27.87 -12.09
CA THR A 106 -11.79 26.59 -11.91
C THR A 106 -12.27 26.00 -13.24
N SER A 107 -12.61 26.83 -14.24
CA SER A 107 -12.93 26.35 -15.58
C SER A 107 -11.71 25.74 -16.27
N GLU A 108 -10.54 26.36 -16.16
CA GLU A 108 -9.28 25.87 -16.73
C GLU A 108 -8.84 24.54 -16.07
N GLU A 109 -8.92 24.46 -14.74
CA GLU A 109 -8.66 23.23 -13.98
C GLU A 109 -9.60 22.09 -14.41
N ASN A 110 -10.90 22.39 -14.62
CA ASN A 110 -11.86 21.41 -15.12
C ASN A 110 -11.54 20.95 -16.55
N THR A 111 -11.05 21.83 -17.41
CA THR A 111 -10.62 21.43 -18.76
C THR A 111 -9.41 20.51 -18.72
N GLN A 112 -8.41 20.82 -17.88
CA GLN A 112 -7.23 19.96 -17.72
C GLN A 112 -7.61 18.58 -17.19
N LEU A 113 -8.45 18.51 -16.15
CA LEU A 113 -8.92 17.25 -15.59
C LEU A 113 -9.69 16.40 -16.61
N LYS A 114 -10.41 17.05 -17.53
CA LYS A 114 -11.14 16.35 -18.60
C LYS A 114 -10.21 15.75 -19.64
N GLU A 115 -9.12 16.44 -19.99
CA GLU A 115 -8.08 15.91 -20.88
C GLU A 115 -7.36 14.73 -20.24
N ASP A 116 -6.93 14.87 -18.98
CA ASP A 116 -6.30 13.79 -18.22
C ASP A 116 -7.22 12.55 -18.14
N LEU A 117 -8.52 12.74 -17.89
CA LEU A 117 -9.50 11.66 -17.87
C LEU A 117 -9.60 10.95 -19.23
N GLN A 118 -9.57 11.69 -20.33
CA GLN A 118 -9.60 11.10 -21.68
C GLN A 118 -8.33 10.29 -21.97
N GLU A 119 -7.15 10.78 -21.57
CA GLU A 119 -5.89 10.04 -21.70
C GLU A 119 -5.91 8.74 -20.90
N LYS A 120 -6.38 8.79 -19.64
CA LYS A 120 -6.49 7.59 -18.81
C LYS A 120 -7.51 6.59 -19.38
N THR A 121 -8.61 7.07 -19.93
CA THR A 121 -9.61 6.21 -20.59
C THR A 121 -8.99 5.49 -21.78
N ARG A 122 -8.26 6.20 -22.66
CA ARG A 122 -7.56 5.59 -23.80
C ARG A 122 -6.52 4.55 -23.36
N ALA A 123 -5.77 4.83 -22.29
CA ALA A 123 -4.80 3.89 -21.74
C ALA A 123 -5.48 2.61 -21.21
N VAL A 124 -6.64 2.74 -20.55
CA VAL A 124 -7.43 1.60 -20.08
C VAL A 124 -7.94 0.75 -21.26
N ASP A 125 -8.45 1.39 -22.32
CA ASP A 125 -8.94 0.67 -23.50
C ASP A 125 -7.82 -0.15 -24.18
N LEU A 126 -6.59 0.40 -24.25
CA LEU A 126 -5.42 -0.32 -24.76
C LEU A 126 -5.08 -1.53 -23.89
N LEU A 127 -5.06 -1.37 -22.56
CA LEU A 127 -4.80 -2.48 -21.64
C LEU A 127 -5.88 -3.56 -21.71
N ILE A 128 -7.14 -3.19 -21.95
CA ILE A 128 -8.23 -4.15 -22.16
C ILE A 128 -7.97 -4.97 -23.42
N ALA A 129 -7.57 -4.33 -24.53
CA ALA A 129 -7.25 -5.01 -25.77
C ALA A 129 -6.06 -5.97 -25.63
N GLU A 130 -4.99 -5.55 -24.95
CA GLU A 130 -3.83 -6.41 -24.64
C GLU A 130 -4.24 -7.62 -23.79
N ASN A 131 -5.05 -7.41 -22.75
CA ASN A 131 -5.55 -8.50 -21.92
C ASN A 131 -6.43 -9.49 -22.70
N GLN A 132 -7.25 -9.01 -23.65
CA GLN A 132 -8.04 -9.88 -24.51
C GLN A 132 -7.13 -10.73 -25.43
N SER A 133 -6.09 -10.13 -26.00
CA SER A 133 -5.09 -10.86 -26.81
C SER A 133 -4.37 -11.93 -25.98
N LEU A 134 -3.91 -11.60 -24.77
CA LEU A 134 -3.24 -12.54 -23.87
C LEU A 134 -4.16 -13.68 -23.43
N LYS A 135 -5.45 -13.40 -23.18
CA LYS A 135 -6.44 -14.44 -22.88
C LYS A 135 -6.58 -15.44 -24.03
N SER A 136 -6.67 -14.95 -25.27
CA SER A 136 -6.72 -15.82 -26.46
C SER A 136 -5.47 -16.69 -26.57
N GLN A 137 -4.27 -16.13 -26.35
CA GLN A 137 -3.03 -16.91 -26.37
C GLN A 137 -2.98 -17.97 -25.26
N PHE A 138 -3.51 -17.66 -24.08
CA PHE A 138 -3.59 -18.60 -22.97
C PHE A 138 -4.55 -19.75 -23.25
N GLU A 139 -5.71 -19.46 -23.84
CA GLU A 139 -6.67 -20.50 -24.27
C GLU A 139 -6.06 -21.44 -25.32
N ASP A 140 -5.33 -20.89 -26.30
CA ASP A 140 -4.60 -21.69 -27.29
C ASP A 140 -3.51 -22.57 -26.65
N ALA A 141 -2.78 -22.04 -25.68
CA ALA A 141 -1.76 -22.80 -24.94
C ALA A 141 -2.39 -23.94 -24.12
N LEU A 142 -3.52 -23.69 -23.47
CA LEU A 142 -4.28 -24.72 -22.74
C LEU A 142 -4.79 -25.82 -23.67
N ALA A 143 -5.26 -25.46 -24.88
CA ALA A 143 -5.68 -26.45 -25.87
C ALA A 143 -4.51 -27.36 -26.29
N LYS A 144 -3.33 -26.78 -26.53
CA LYS A 144 -2.10 -27.53 -26.84
C LYS A 144 -1.67 -28.44 -25.69
N LEU A 145 -1.74 -27.96 -24.44
CA LEU A 145 -1.41 -28.76 -23.27
C LEU A 145 -2.34 -29.97 -23.13
N ARG A 146 -3.66 -29.77 -23.28
CA ARG A 146 -4.65 -30.87 -23.24
C ARG A 146 -4.41 -31.90 -24.34
N ALA A 147 -4.04 -31.46 -25.54
CA ALA A 147 -3.68 -32.37 -26.62
C ALA A 147 -2.45 -33.22 -26.24
N ALA A 148 -1.38 -32.59 -25.73
CA ALA A 148 -0.18 -33.28 -25.28
C ALA A 148 -0.45 -34.24 -24.09
N GLU A 149 -1.30 -33.86 -23.15
CA GLU A 149 -1.71 -34.74 -22.05
C GLU A 149 -2.45 -35.98 -22.57
N SER A 150 -3.31 -35.82 -23.58
CA SER A 150 -4.01 -36.95 -24.20
C SER A 150 -3.06 -37.88 -24.95
N GLU A 151 -2.05 -37.33 -25.63
CA GLU A 151 -1.00 -38.11 -26.28
C GLU A 151 -0.15 -38.88 -25.26
N ASN A 152 0.24 -38.22 -24.16
CA ASN A 152 0.98 -38.87 -23.07
C ASN A 152 0.19 -40.01 -22.44
N LYS A 153 -1.12 -39.84 -22.21
CA LYS A 153 -1.98 -40.94 -21.72
C LYS A 153 -1.97 -42.12 -22.69
N ASN A 154 -2.14 -41.87 -23.99
CA ASN A 154 -2.10 -42.91 -25.00
C ASN A 154 -0.74 -43.65 -25.04
N LEU A 155 0.36 -42.92 -24.83
CA LEU A 155 1.70 -43.51 -24.76
C LEU A 155 1.90 -44.36 -23.50
N ILE A 156 1.41 -43.89 -22.35
CA ILE A 156 1.45 -44.65 -21.09
C ILE A 156 0.64 -45.93 -21.23
N ASP A 157 -0.56 -45.87 -21.80
CA ASP A 157 -1.41 -47.06 -22.02
C ASP A 157 -0.72 -48.08 -22.94
N ARG A 158 -0.08 -47.62 -24.04
CA ARG A 158 0.71 -48.50 -24.92
C ARG A 158 1.89 -49.12 -24.18
N TRP A 159 2.61 -48.33 -23.39
CA TRP A 159 3.76 -48.82 -22.62
C TRP A 159 3.34 -49.83 -21.55
N MET A 160 2.25 -49.58 -20.83
CA MET A 160 1.70 -50.54 -19.85
C MET A 160 1.33 -51.86 -20.53
N LEU A 161 0.71 -51.82 -21.72
CA LEU A 161 0.39 -53.02 -22.48
C LEU A 161 1.63 -53.81 -22.88
N GLU A 162 2.71 -53.14 -23.30
CA GLU A 162 3.99 -53.79 -23.57
C GLU A 162 4.60 -54.39 -22.30
N LYS A 163 4.55 -53.67 -21.18
CA LYS A 163 5.06 -54.18 -19.89
C LYS A 163 4.26 -55.37 -19.37
N MET A 164 2.95 -55.41 -19.57
CA MET A 164 2.14 -56.58 -19.26
C MET A 164 2.57 -57.79 -20.09
N LYS A 165 2.80 -57.63 -21.40
CA LYS A 165 3.31 -58.71 -22.26
C LYS A 165 4.69 -59.19 -21.83
N ASP A 166 5.58 -58.28 -21.46
CA ASP A 166 6.91 -58.64 -20.95
C ASP A 166 6.81 -59.35 -19.60
N ALA A 167 5.91 -58.94 -18.71
CA ALA A 167 5.66 -59.60 -17.44
C ALA A 167 5.08 -61.01 -17.65
N GLU A 168 4.18 -61.21 -18.60
CA GLU A 168 3.67 -62.52 -18.99
C GLU A 168 4.81 -63.43 -19.49
N ARG A 169 5.68 -62.94 -20.39
CA ARG A 169 6.87 -63.70 -20.84
C ARG A 169 7.82 -64.05 -19.68
N LEU A 170 8.03 -63.12 -18.74
CA LEU A 170 8.85 -63.38 -17.55
C LEU A 170 8.19 -64.40 -16.62
N ASN A 171 6.87 -64.36 -16.47
CA ASN A 171 6.13 -65.35 -15.69
C ASN A 171 6.20 -66.74 -16.34
N GLU A 172 6.09 -66.82 -17.67
CA GLU A 172 6.32 -68.07 -18.42
C GLU A 172 7.75 -68.59 -18.22
N ALA A 173 8.75 -67.72 -18.30
CA ALA A 173 10.13 -68.08 -18.03
C ALA A 173 10.33 -68.56 -16.58
N ASN A 174 9.74 -67.86 -15.61
CA ASN A 174 9.79 -68.22 -14.20
C ASN A 174 9.08 -69.56 -13.94
N ALA A 175 7.95 -69.83 -14.58
CA ALA A 175 7.29 -71.13 -14.50
C ALA A 175 8.19 -72.26 -15.03
N MET A 176 8.91 -72.02 -16.14
CA MET A 176 9.91 -72.96 -16.65
C MET A 176 11.09 -73.12 -15.67
N TYR A 177 11.57 -72.04 -15.04
CA TYR A 177 12.61 -72.11 -14.02
C TYR A 177 12.15 -72.83 -12.75
N GLU A 178 10.91 -72.64 -12.30
CA GLU A 178 10.34 -73.37 -11.18
C GLU A 178 10.21 -74.86 -11.50
N GLU A 179 9.79 -75.21 -12.71
CA GLU A 179 9.75 -76.60 -13.16
C GLU A 179 11.16 -77.23 -13.22
N MET A 180 12.16 -76.47 -13.67
CA MET A 180 13.57 -76.86 -13.65
C MET A 180 14.10 -76.99 -12.21
N LEU A 181 13.75 -76.07 -11.32
CA LEU A 181 14.11 -76.10 -9.91
C LEU A 181 13.45 -77.27 -9.17
N LEU A 182 12.21 -77.63 -9.52
CA LEU A 182 11.55 -78.84 -9.01
C LEU A 182 12.28 -80.11 -9.49
N LYS A 183 12.73 -80.16 -10.74
CA LYS A 183 13.58 -81.24 -11.28
C LYS A 183 14.94 -81.31 -10.55
N LEU A 184 15.56 -80.17 -10.27
CA LEU A 184 16.81 -80.10 -9.50
C LEU A 184 16.62 -80.44 -8.01
N ARG A 185 15.48 -80.11 -7.42
CA ARG A 185 15.09 -80.49 -6.06
C ARG A 185 14.87 -82.00 -5.94
N ALA A 186 14.27 -82.62 -6.97
CA ALA A 186 14.20 -84.07 -7.10
C ALA A 186 15.59 -84.73 -7.27
N ALA A 187 16.58 -83.98 -7.78
CA ALA A 187 17.97 -84.40 -7.91
C ALA A 187 18.85 -84.14 -6.66
N GLY A 188 18.29 -83.63 -5.55
CA GLY A 188 18.93 -83.68 -4.23
C GLY A 188 19.96 -82.59 -3.90
N ILE A 189 19.85 -81.37 -4.44
CA ILE A 189 20.76 -80.24 -4.14
C ILE A 189 20.03 -79.15 -3.33
N GLY A 190 19.61 -79.47 -2.11
CA GLY A 190 18.79 -78.60 -1.26
C GLY A 190 19.53 -77.56 -0.42
N ASP A 191 20.84 -77.71 -0.20
CA ASP A 191 21.54 -76.98 0.87
C ASP A 191 22.11 -75.62 0.45
N ILE A 192 22.18 -75.30 -0.84
CA ILE A 192 22.78 -74.05 -1.34
C ILE A 192 21.76 -72.88 -1.31
N GLN A 193 20.46 -73.18 -1.22
CA GLN A 193 19.40 -72.20 -1.46
C GLN A 193 19.05 -71.33 -0.23
N GLN A 194 19.23 -71.86 0.99
CA GLN A 194 18.94 -71.10 2.22
C GLN A 194 19.88 -69.90 2.44
N ASN A 195 21.10 -69.96 1.90
CA ASN A 195 22.05 -68.84 2.00
C ASN A 195 21.76 -67.71 0.99
N ALA A 196 21.13 -68.01 -0.15
CA ALA A 196 20.78 -67.01 -1.16
C ALA A 196 19.53 -66.20 -0.78
N GLN A 197 18.53 -66.82 -0.13
CA GLN A 197 17.32 -66.12 0.32
C GLN A 197 17.58 -65.10 1.44
N LYS A 198 18.52 -65.37 2.34
CA LYS A 198 18.92 -64.41 3.38
C LYS A 198 19.69 -63.20 2.84
N GLN A 199 20.37 -63.34 1.69
CA GLN A 199 21.02 -62.21 1.02
C GLN A 199 20.05 -61.37 0.18
N ALA A 200 18.99 -61.97 -0.36
CA ALA A 200 17.98 -61.26 -1.15
C ALA A 200 17.07 -60.35 -0.31
N ASP A 201 16.62 -60.80 0.87
CA ASP A 201 15.79 -59.99 1.78
C ASP A 201 16.55 -58.76 2.34
N GLY A 202 17.88 -58.83 2.43
CA GLY A 202 18.74 -57.69 2.78
C GLY A 202 18.86 -56.64 1.68
N MET A 203 18.65 -57.01 0.42
CA MET A 203 18.70 -56.08 -0.73
C MET A 203 17.36 -55.38 -0.99
N ILE A 204 16.23 -56.02 -0.67
CA ILE A 204 14.89 -55.48 -0.91
C ILE A 204 14.60 -54.25 -0.02
N ARG A 205 15.17 -54.18 1.19
CA ARG A 205 15.11 -52.96 2.04
C ARG A 205 15.91 -51.76 1.52
N ARG A 206 16.81 -51.94 0.55
CA ARG A 206 17.52 -50.83 -0.13
C ARG A 206 16.87 -50.43 -1.46
N ALA A 207 15.95 -51.24 -1.98
CA ALA A 207 15.38 -51.06 -3.31
C ALA A 207 14.01 -50.35 -3.34
N GLU A 208 13.36 -50.14 -2.18
CA GLU A 208 12.12 -49.35 -2.07
C GLU A 208 12.36 -47.83 -1.88
N ALA A 209 13.62 -47.40 -1.86
CA ALA A 209 13.95 -46.01 -2.12
C ALA A 209 13.85 -45.78 -3.63
N GLY A 210 12.63 -45.52 -4.11
CA GLY A 210 12.41 -44.94 -5.44
C GLY A 210 13.08 -43.56 -5.49
N TYR A 211 14.36 -43.56 -5.84
CA TYR A 211 15.22 -42.40 -6.01
C TYR A 211 14.64 -41.50 -7.10
N LEU A 212 13.99 -40.42 -6.70
CA LEU A 212 14.07 -39.19 -7.47
C LEU A 212 15.51 -38.67 -7.27
N ASP A 213 16.27 -38.55 -8.35
CA ASP A 213 17.59 -37.92 -8.38
C ASP A 213 17.48 -36.47 -7.90
N PHE A 214 17.50 -36.26 -6.59
CA PHE A 214 17.89 -35.00 -6.02
C PHE A 214 19.42 -34.99 -6.06
N ASN A 215 20.00 -34.13 -6.90
CA ASN A 215 21.42 -33.80 -6.81
C ASN A 215 21.75 -33.55 -5.34
N ASP A 216 22.71 -34.29 -4.78
CA ASP A 216 23.22 -34.06 -3.43
C ASP A 216 23.54 -32.58 -3.26
N SER A 217 22.94 -31.92 -2.26
CA SER A 217 23.30 -30.54 -1.97
C SER A 217 24.74 -30.52 -1.43
N PRO A 218 25.68 -29.83 -2.11
CA PRO A 218 27.05 -29.77 -1.63
C PRO A 218 27.06 -29.11 -0.24
N LEU A 219 27.85 -29.67 0.68
CA LEU A 219 28.03 -29.04 1.98
C LEU A 219 28.83 -27.75 1.77
N PRO A 220 28.28 -26.59 2.15
CA PRO A 220 29.01 -25.34 2.01
C PRO A 220 30.25 -25.37 2.91
N SER A 221 31.32 -24.74 2.45
CA SER A 221 32.59 -24.70 3.18
C SER A 221 33.28 -23.33 3.13
N VAL A 222 32.94 -22.50 2.15
CA VAL A 222 33.61 -21.20 1.95
C VAL A 222 32.57 -20.07 1.97
N CYS A 223 32.88 -19.00 2.69
CA CYS A 223 32.13 -17.75 2.61
C CYS A 223 32.51 -17.02 1.30
N LYS A 224 31.54 -16.88 0.39
CA LYS A 224 31.75 -16.23 -0.91
C LYS A 224 31.53 -14.72 -0.83
N VAL A 225 30.50 -14.29 -0.10
CA VAL A 225 30.06 -12.88 -0.06
C VAL A 225 29.69 -12.48 1.36
N THR A 226 30.18 -11.32 1.79
CA THR A 226 29.79 -10.66 3.06
C THR A 226 29.12 -9.33 2.74
N ILE A 227 27.94 -9.11 3.30
CA ILE A 227 27.09 -7.96 3.02
C ILE A 227 26.72 -7.28 4.34
N GLN A 228 27.02 -6.00 4.48
CA GLN A 228 26.49 -5.19 5.57
C GLN A 228 25.07 -4.74 5.22
N ALA A 229 24.08 -5.55 5.57
CA ALA A 229 22.72 -5.41 5.07
C ALA A 229 21.89 -4.40 5.86
N HIS A 230 21.97 -4.42 7.19
CA HIS A 230 21.08 -3.65 8.06
C HIS A 230 21.83 -2.88 9.15
N GLN A 231 21.23 -1.78 9.62
CA GLN A 231 21.72 -1.04 10.80
C GLN A 231 21.10 -1.68 12.05
N GLY A 232 21.78 -2.68 12.60
CA GLY A 232 21.27 -3.54 13.69
C GLY A 232 20.91 -4.95 13.20
N GLY A 233 20.39 -5.81 14.10
CA GLY A 233 20.26 -7.24 13.82
C GLY A 233 19.35 -7.58 12.64
N CYS A 234 19.75 -8.59 11.86
CA CYS A 234 18.93 -9.16 10.78
C CYS A 234 18.19 -10.39 11.29
N GLY A 235 16.88 -10.24 11.53
CA GLY A 235 16.08 -11.22 12.27
C GLY A 235 15.57 -12.41 11.43
N SER A 236 15.54 -12.27 10.10
CA SER A 236 15.09 -13.33 9.20
C SER A 236 15.66 -13.18 7.79
N LEU A 237 15.80 -14.31 7.11
CA LEU A 237 16.29 -14.44 5.74
C LEU A 237 15.41 -15.45 4.99
N ALA A 238 15.11 -15.16 3.72
CA ALA A 238 14.44 -16.11 2.85
C ALA A 238 14.95 -15.99 1.42
N PHE A 239 15.19 -17.12 0.77
CA PHE A 239 15.39 -17.17 -0.67
C PHE A 239 14.04 -17.17 -1.38
N GLN A 240 14.01 -16.63 -2.60
CA GLN A 240 12.93 -16.92 -3.53
C GLN A 240 12.97 -18.39 -3.96
N HIS A 241 11.83 -18.92 -4.40
CA HIS A 241 11.71 -20.34 -4.80
C HIS A 241 12.60 -20.72 -5.98
N ASN A 242 12.96 -19.76 -6.84
CA ASN A 242 13.93 -19.92 -7.93
C ASN A 242 15.40 -19.78 -7.46
N SER A 243 15.66 -19.39 -6.21
CA SER A 243 16.98 -19.07 -5.64
C SER A 243 17.71 -17.88 -6.27
N ASP A 244 17.05 -17.08 -7.12
CA ASP A 244 17.71 -15.98 -7.83
C ASP A 244 17.86 -14.71 -6.98
N ARG A 245 17.07 -14.58 -5.91
CA ARG A 245 17.11 -13.44 -5.00
C ARG A 245 17.05 -13.87 -3.55
N LEU A 246 17.80 -13.17 -2.71
CA LEU A 246 17.79 -13.30 -1.26
C LEU A 246 17.05 -12.10 -0.66
N VAL A 247 16.14 -12.35 0.27
CA VAL A 247 15.37 -11.33 0.97
C VAL A 247 15.79 -11.32 2.44
N SER A 248 16.06 -10.14 2.98
CA SER A 248 16.48 -9.94 4.37
C SER A 248 15.63 -8.91 5.09
N GLY A 249 15.35 -9.14 6.37
CA GLY A 249 14.55 -8.25 7.21
C GLY A 249 15.33 -7.84 8.45
N GLY A 250 15.44 -6.53 8.66
CA GLY A 250 16.29 -5.95 9.71
C GLY A 250 15.55 -5.28 10.85
N GLN A 251 16.30 -5.02 11.92
CA GLN A 251 15.87 -4.17 13.01
C GLN A 251 15.69 -2.69 12.58
N ASP A 252 16.34 -2.30 11.49
CA ASP A 252 16.21 -0.99 10.83
C ASP A 252 14.85 -0.74 10.17
N ARG A 253 13.91 -1.70 10.26
CA ARG A 253 12.52 -1.60 9.76
C ARG A 253 12.45 -1.61 8.23
N THR A 254 13.47 -2.16 7.58
CA THR A 254 13.49 -2.31 6.12
C THR A 254 13.60 -3.78 5.74
N VAL A 255 12.98 -4.15 4.62
CA VAL A 255 13.27 -5.40 3.93
C VAL A 255 14.14 -5.08 2.72
N LYS A 256 15.20 -5.83 2.50
CA LYS A 256 16.10 -5.64 1.35
C LYS A 256 16.17 -6.90 0.52
N ILE A 257 16.28 -6.73 -0.80
CA ILE A 257 16.39 -7.80 -1.78
C ILE A 257 17.77 -7.73 -2.43
N TRP A 258 18.47 -8.86 -2.44
CA TRP A 258 19.86 -8.98 -2.85
C TRP A 258 20.01 -10.02 -3.95
N ASP A 259 21.00 -9.81 -4.82
CA ASP A 259 21.52 -10.85 -5.69
C ASP A 259 22.49 -11.74 -4.90
N PRO A 260 22.20 -13.04 -4.69
CA PRO A 260 23.06 -13.90 -3.89
C PRO A 260 24.41 -14.23 -4.55
N GLN A 261 24.56 -14.04 -5.87
CA GLN A 261 25.82 -14.33 -6.56
C GLN A 261 26.85 -13.21 -6.41
N THR A 262 26.38 -11.97 -6.50
CA THR A 262 27.22 -10.76 -6.47
C THR A 262 27.20 -10.04 -5.13
N GLY A 263 26.17 -10.26 -4.31
CA GLY A 263 25.90 -9.49 -3.09
C GLY A 263 25.32 -8.11 -3.34
N ALA A 264 24.97 -7.77 -4.58
CA ALA A 264 24.44 -6.46 -4.91
C ALA A 264 23.02 -6.26 -4.36
N LEU A 265 22.73 -5.05 -3.86
CA LEU A 265 21.39 -4.64 -3.46
C LEU A 265 20.54 -4.41 -4.73
N ILE A 266 19.47 -5.18 -4.90
CA ILE A 266 18.53 -5.04 -6.01
C ILE A 266 17.45 -4.02 -5.67
N SER A 267 16.86 -4.12 -4.48
CA SER A 267 15.75 -3.26 -4.06
C SER A 267 15.66 -3.15 -2.55
N SER A 268 15.15 -2.02 -2.06
CA SER A 268 14.86 -1.77 -0.65
C SER A 268 13.38 -1.48 -0.49
N LEU A 269 12.69 -2.31 0.28
CA LEU A 269 11.28 -2.19 0.60
C LEU A 269 11.13 -1.44 1.93
N GLN A 270 10.48 -0.28 1.87
CA GLN A 270 10.20 0.56 3.04
C GLN A 270 8.70 0.59 3.36
N GLY A 271 8.36 1.18 4.52
CA GLY A 271 6.98 1.34 4.97
C GLY A 271 6.59 0.48 6.17
N SER A 272 7.51 -0.34 6.72
CA SER A 272 7.26 -1.03 7.99
C SER A 272 7.49 -0.10 9.18
N VAL A 273 6.61 -0.18 10.19
CA VAL A 273 6.64 0.72 11.36
C VAL A 273 7.57 0.21 12.46
N GLY A 274 7.67 -1.12 12.60
CA GLY A 274 8.47 -1.80 13.62
C GLY A 274 9.58 -2.65 13.02
N SER A 275 10.49 -3.11 13.87
CA SER A 275 11.56 -4.05 13.48
C SER A 275 10.97 -5.35 12.96
N ILE A 276 11.63 -5.93 11.96
CA ILE A 276 11.19 -7.12 11.26
C ILE A 276 11.68 -8.35 12.02
N LEU A 277 10.74 -9.17 12.47
CA LEU A 277 11.02 -10.37 13.27
C LEU A 277 11.04 -11.63 12.42
N ASP A 278 10.22 -11.68 11.38
CA ASP A 278 10.19 -12.78 10.43
C ASP A 278 9.79 -12.30 9.03
N LEU A 279 10.11 -13.09 8.02
CA LEU A 279 9.71 -12.82 6.65
C LEU A 279 9.57 -14.12 5.86
N THR A 280 8.69 -14.08 4.86
CA THR A 280 8.46 -15.18 3.93
C THR A 280 8.19 -14.63 2.53
N VAL A 281 8.47 -15.44 1.52
CA VAL A 281 8.18 -15.13 0.11
C VAL A 281 7.03 -16.02 -0.33
N THR A 282 6.06 -15.46 -1.06
CA THR A 282 4.98 -16.29 -1.63
C THR A 282 5.52 -17.28 -2.66
N ASN A 283 4.84 -18.41 -2.84
CA ASN A 283 5.32 -19.46 -3.76
C ASN A 283 5.48 -18.97 -5.22
N GLU A 284 4.67 -18.01 -5.65
CA GLU A 284 4.79 -17.37 -6.97
C GLU A 284 5.96 -16.38 -7.09
N ASN A 285 6.73 -16.16 -6.00
CA ASN A 285 7.80 -15.16 -5.89
C ASN A 285 7.35 -13.71 -6.17
N ARG A 286 6.04 -13.43 -6.13
CA ARG A 286 5.46 -12.11 -6.44
C ARG A 286 5.42 -11.18 -5.24
N SER A 287 5.25 -11.71 -4.04
CA SER A 287 5.08 -10.91 -2.82
C SER A 287 6.01 -11.36 -1.71
N VAL A 288 6.46 -10.40 -0.91
CA VAL A 288 7.17 -10.63 0.34
C VAL A 288 6.27 -10.22 1.47
N VAL A 289 6.15 -11.06 2.49
CA VAL A 289 5.40 -10.77 3.71
C VAL A 289 6.35 -10.72 4.88
N ALA A 290 6.31 -9.66 5.67
CA ALA A 290 7.10 -9.54 6.89
C ALA A 290 6.24 -9.39 8.14
N ALA A 291 6.60 -10.12 9.18
CA ALA A 291 6.07 -9.99 10.53
C ALA A 291 6.81 -8.88 11.27
N CYS A 292 6.07 -7.91 11.79
CA CYS A 292 6.65 -6.76 12.47
C CYS A 292 6.41 -6.81 13.99
N SER A 293 7.37 -6.26 14.72
CA SER A 293 7.24 -5.98 16.16
C SER A 293 6.21 -4.90 16.51
N SER A 294 5.64 -4.21 15.51
CA SER A 294 4.56 -3.23 15.67
C SER A 294 3.15 -3.86 15.52
N ASN A 295 3.03 -5.16 15.80
CA ASN A 295 1.77 -5.93 15.82
C ASN A 295 1.06 -6.10 14.47
N ASN A 296 1.70 -5.69 13.37
CA ASN A 296 1.14 -5.78 12.02
C ASN A 296 2.03 -6.66 11.13
N LEU A 297 1.47 -7.14 10.02
CA LEU A 297 2.27 -7.65 8.91
C LEU A 297 2.24 -6.68 7.73
N CYS A 298 3.34 -6.60 7.02
CA CYS A 298 3.44 -5.80 5.80
C CYS A 298 3.66 -6.73 4.61
N VAL A 299 2.96 -6.46 3.52
CA VAL A 299 3.02 -7.24 2.27
C VAL A 299 3.50 -6.31 1.17
N TRP A 300 4.62 -6.63 0.54
CA TRP A 300 5.16 -5.87 -0.58
C TRP A 300 5.14 -6.70 -1.86
N GLU A 301 4.98 -6.03 -2.98
CA GLU A 301 5.22 -6.61 -4.30
C GLU A 301 6.71 -6.57 -4.65
N VAL A 302 7.28 -7.69 -5.08
CA VAL A 302 8.73 -7.83 -5.33
C VAL A 302 9.20 -6.96 -6.50
N ASN A 303 8.44 -6.90 -7.59
CA ASN A 303 8.88 -6.24 -8.83
C ASN A 303 8.76 -4.72 -8.75
N GLY A 304 7.70 -4.21 -8.08
CA GLY A 304 7.46 -2.78 -7.95
C GLY A 304 7.97 -2.16 -6.64
N GLY A 305 8.33 -2.98 -5.66
CA GLY A 305 8.72 -2.54 -4.32
C GLY A 305 7.59 -1.87 -3.52
N ARG A 306 6.36 -1.88 -4.05
CA ARG A 306 5.20 -1.20 -3.47
C ARG A 306 4.65 -1.99 -2.30
N LEU A 307 4.36 -1.30 -1.20
CA LEU A 307 3.56 -1.85 -0.10
C LEU A 307 2.12 -2.06 -0.58
N ARG A 308 1.70 -3.32 -0.67
CA ARG A 308 0.38 -3.73 -1.16
C ARG A 308 -0.65 -3.78 -0.04
N HIS A 309 -0.30 -4.39 1.09
CA HIS A 309 -1.18 -4.51 2.25
C HIS A 309 -0.43 -4.27 3.56
N THR A 310 -1.13 -3.68 4.52
CA THR A 310 -0.75 -3.71 5.94
C THR A 310 -1.82 -4.48 6.68
N LEU A 311 -1.50 -5.73 7.05
CA LEU A 311 -2.41 -6.65 7.71
C LEU A 311 -2.44 -6.31 9.20
N THR A 312 -3.54 -5.74 9.64
CA THR A 312 -3.77 -5.30 11.02
C THR A 312 -4.78 -6.22 11.70
N GLY A 313 -4.55 -6.56 12.97
CA GLY A 313 -5.48 -7.41 13.73
C GLY A 313 -4.85 -8.21 14.86
N HIS A 314 -3.52 -8.37 14.88
CA HIS A 314 -2.83 -8.85 16.08
C HIS A 314 -2.74 -7.74 17.13
N VAL A 315 -2.81 -8.13 18.40
CA VAL A 315 -2.76 -7.19 19.54
C VAL A 315 -1.34 -7.00 20.06
N ASN A 316 -0.47 -7.99 19.81
CA ASN A 316 0.91 -8.01 20.26
C ASN A 316 1.87 -8.35 19.11
N LYS A 317 3.18 -8.36 19.40
CA LYS A 317 4.26 -8.56 18.42
C LYS A 317 4.02 -9.84 17.60
N VAL A 318 4.09 -9.71 16.28
CA VAL A 318 4.01 -10.86 15.37
C VAL A 318 5.41 -11.49 15.29
N CYS A 319 5.55 -12.70 15.83
CA CYS A 319 6.85 -13.38 15.94
C CYS A 319 7.24 -14.13 14.68
N SER A 320 6.25 -14.66 13.95
CA SER A 320 6.50 -15.48 12.77
C SER A 320 5.41 -15.37 11.75
N VAL A 321 5.80 -15.54 10.48
CA VAL A 321 4.91 -15.57 9.33
C VAL A 321 5.40 -16.61 8.35
N ASP A 322 4.47 -17.36 7.77
CA ASP A 322 4.77 -18.24 6.66
C ASP A 322 3.68 -18.19 5.59
N ALA A 323 4.04 -18.49 4.35
CA ALA A 323 3.15 -18.51 3.20
C ALA A 323 2.89 -19.96 2.78
N SER A 324 1.66 -20.26 2.38
CA SER A 324 1.35 -21.61 1.88
C SER A 324 2.10 -21.87 0.58
N ARG A 325 2.76 -23.03 0.51
CA ARG A 325 3.41 -23.51 -0.72
C ARG A 325 2.41 -24.00 -1.77
N VAL A 326 1.17 -24.28 -1.35
CA VAL A 326 0.13 -24.85 -2.24
C VAL A 326 -0.91 -23.79 -2.60
N ALA A 327 -1.35 -22.98 -1.63
CA ALA A 327 -2.34 -21.93 -1.85
C ALA A 327 -1.67 -20.56 -2.03
N ALA A 328 -1.65 -20.05 -3.28
CA ALA A 328 -0.87 -18.88 -3.68
C ALA A 328 -1.11 -17.59 -2.87
N PHE A 329 -2.28 -17.44 -2.25
CA PHE A 329 -2.67 -16.22 -1.52
C PHE A 329 -2.88 -16.44 -0.02
N THR A 330 -2.57 -17.62 0.52
CA THR A 330 -2.81 -17.90 1.94
C THR A 330 -1.54 -17.72 2.76
N VAL A 331 -1.62 -16.91 3.80
CA VAL A 331 -0.53 -16.65 4.75
C VAL A 331 -1.02 -16.90 6.16
N ALA A 332 -0.14 -17.43 7.00
CA ALA A 332 -0.39 -17.64 8.41
C ALA A 332 0.62 -16.84 9.23
N SER A 333 0.15 -16.22 10.30
CA SER A 333 0.97 -15.45 11.22
C SER A 333 0.73 -15.90 12.66
N ALA A 334 1.79 -15.83 13.45
CA ALA A 334 1.78 -16.15 14.87
C ALA A 334 2.25 -14.95 15.69
N SER A 335 1.58 -14.70 16.82
CA SER A 335 1.87 -13.57 17.70
C SER A 335 1.96 -13.98 19.17
N LEU A 336 2.56 -13.10 19.96
CA LEU A 336 2.56 -13.14 21.43
C LEU A 336 1.20 -12.77 22.05
N ASP A 337 0.16 -12.57 21.25
CA ASP A 337 -1.22 -12.43 21.71
C ASP A 337 -1.95 -13.77 21.87
N HIS A 338 -1.20 -14.89 21.81
CA HIS A 338 -1.71 -16.26 21.84
C HIS A 338 -2.58 -16.65 20.64
N THR A 339 -2.55 -15.88 19.54
CA THR A 339 -3.33 -16.16 18.34
C THR A 339 -2.46 -16.53 17.14
N ILE A 340 -3.02 -17.42 16.32
CA ILE A 340 -2.55 -17.70 14.96
C ILE A 340 -3.62 -17.20 14.02
N LYS A 341 -3.27 -16.31 13.09
CA LYS A 341 -4.20 -15.73 12.12
C LYS A 341 -3.87 -16.18 10.72
N LEU A 342 -4.93 -16.42 9.93
CA LEU A 342 -4.83 -16.69 8.51
C LEU A 342 -5.29 -15.48 7.73
N TRP A 343 -4.54 -15.16 6.69
CA TRP A 343 -4.77 -14.01 5.84
C TRP A 343 -4.91 -14.46 4.40
N ASP A 344 -5.85 -13.84 3.71
CA ASP A 344 -5.94 -13.91 2.26
C ASP A 344 -5.27 -12.67 1.67
N LEU A 345 -4.17 -12.86 0.94
CA LEU A 345 -3.40 -11.80 0.31
C LEU A 345 -4.13 -11.15 -0.88
N ASN A 346 -5.16 -11.81 -1.43
CA ASN A 346 -5.93 -11.21 -2.53
C ASN A 346 -6.82 -10.09 -1.99
N THR A 347 -7.52 -10.35 -0.88
CA THR A 347 -8.44 -9.39 -0.26
C THR A 347 -7.77 -8.52 0.80
N GLY A 348 -6.68 -8.99 1.41
CA GLY A 348 -5.99 -8.31 2.51
C GLY A 348 -6.66 -8.49 3.88
N TYR A 349 -7.64 -9.39 4.00
CA TYR A 349 -8.39 -9.60 5.24
C TYR A 349 -7.97 -10.87 5.98
N CYS A 350 -8.20 -10.88 7.30
CA CYS A 350 -8.06 -12.05 8.15
C CYS A 350 -9.23 -13.02 7.87
N VAL A 351 -8.94 -14.22 7.39
CA VAL A 351 -9.93 -15.26 7.07
C VAL A 351 -10.31 -16.06 8.32
N ASN A 352 -9.33 -16.39 9.16
CA ASN A 352 -9.56 -17.18 10.37
C ASN A 352 -8.63 -16.75 11.50
N THR A 353 -9.08 -16.88 12.74
CA THR A 353 -8.28 -16.67 13.94
C THR A 353 -8.36 -17.92 14.82
N ILE A 354 -7.22 -18.54 15.05
CA ILE A 354 -7.06 -19.73 15.87
C ILE A 354 -6.45 -19.29 17.21
N MET A 355 -7.14 -19.60 18.30
CA MET A 355 -6.65 -19.32 19.65
C MET A 355 -5.78 -20.47 20.14
N SER A 356 -4.62 -20.15 20.72
CA SER A 356 -3.72 -21.10 21.35
C SER A 356 -3.58 -20.80 22.84
N SER A 357 -3.19 -21.81 23.62
CA SER A 357 -3.05 -21.66 25.08
C SER A 357 -1.70 -21.06 25.51
N SER A 358 -0.73 -20.95 24.60
CA SER A 358 0.64 -20.51 24.87
C SER A 358 1.16 -19.65 23.72
N ASN A 359 2.09 -18.73 24.02
CA ASN A 359 2.74 -17.90 23.01
C ASN A 359 3.36 -18.76 21.91
N CYS A 360 3.12 -18.38 20.66
CA CYS A 360 3.67 -19.03 19.48
C CYS A 360 4.89 -18.22 19.00
N ASN A 361 6.07 -18.82 19.05
CA ASN A 361 7.32 -18.16 18.65
C ASN A 361 7.58 -18.31 17.16
N SER A 362 7.18 -19.45 16.57
CA SER A 362 7.47 -19.80 15.18
C SER A 362 6.34 -20.62 14.59
N LEU A 363 6.10 -20.39 13.31
CA LEU A 363 5.03 -21.02 12.57
C LEU A 363 5.52 -21.41 11.18
N ALA A 364 5.07 -22.56 10.68
CA ALA A 364 5.35 -22.98 9.31
C ALA A 364 4.22 -23.82 8.71
N PHE A 365 3.97 -23.65 7.42
CA PHE A 365 3.04 -24.49 6.68
C PHE A 365 3.65 -25.87 6.43
N VAL A 366 2.87 -26.91 6.74
CA VAL A 366 3.21 -28.29 6.40
C VAL A 366 2.69 -28.63 5.01
N ASP A 367 1.42 -28.37 4.78
CA ASP A 367 0.73 -28.60 3.52
C ASP A 367 -0.25 -27.44 3.23
N ARG A 368 -1.33 -27.70 2.46
CA ARG A 368 -2.35 -26.69 2.16
C ARG A 368 -3.24 -26.35 3.36
N ASP A 369 -3.57 -27.34 4.18
CA ASP A 369 -4.63 -27.26 5.19
C ASP A 369 -4.10 -27.40 6.63
N THR A 370 -2.80 -27.63 6.79
CA THR A 370 -2.14 -27.93 8.06
C THR A 370 -0.97 -26.98 8.29
N VAL A 371 -0.95 -26.36 9.47
CA VAL A 371 0.15 -25.52 9.94
C VAL A 371 0.72 -26.10 11.23
N CYS A 372 2.04 -26.03 11.36
CA CYS A 372 2.75 -26.36 12.59
C CYS A 372 3.19 -25.09 13.33
N SER A 373 3.24 -25.19 14.65
CA SER A 373 3.56 -24.06 15.54
C SER A 373 4.40 -24.50 16.73
N GLY A 374 5.44 -23.73 17.02
CA GLY A 374 6.33 -23.93 18.16
C GLY A 374 6.01 -22.95 19.27
N HIS A 375 5.69 -23.48 20.45
CA HIS A 375 5.21 -22.68 21.56
C HIS A 375 6.23 -22.55 22.71
N VAL A 376 6.06 -21.49 23.51
CA VAL A 376 6.87 -21.23 24.70
C VAL A 376 6.74 -22.34 25.75
N ASP A 377 5.59 -22.98 25.84
CA ASP A 377 5.33 -24.11 26.74
C ASP A 377 6.04 -25.42 26.35
N GLY A 378 6.87 -25.39 25.29
CA GLY A 378 7.66 -26.54 24.87
C GLY A 378 6.98 -27.46 23.86
N ASN A 379 5.72 -27.19 23.53
CA ASN A 379 4.93 -28.05 22.66
C ASN A 379 5.03 -27.62 21.19
N LEU A 380 5.18 -28.61 20.31
CA LEU A 380 4.90 -28.52 18.89
C LEU A 380 3.42 -28.89 18.68
N ARG A 381 2.67 -28.01 18.01
CA ARG A 381 1.25 -28.24 17.69
C ARG A 381 1.01 -28.19 16.19
N LEU A 382 0.21 -29.14 15.72
CA LEU A 382 -0.36 -29.16 14.37
C LEU A 382 -1.81 -28.68 14.40
N TRP A 383 -2.16 -27.82 13.46
CA TRP A 383 -3.47 -27.20 13.36
C TRP A 383 -4.08 -27.46 12.01
N ASP A 384 -5.34 -27.92 12.00
CA ASP A 384 -6.18 -27.89 10.81
C ASP A 384 -6.73 -26.47 10.65
N ILE A 385 -6.26 -25.81 9.60
CA ILE A 385 -6.51 -24.42 9.21
C ILE A 385 -7.98 -24.20 8.83
N ARG A 386 -8.62 -25.20 8.20
CA ARG A 386 -10.02 -25.11 7.76
C ARG A 386 -10.97 -25.19 8.94
N ARG A 387 -10.65 -26.06 9.91
CA ARG A 387 -11.47 -26.26 11.11
C ARG A 387 -11.09 -25.34 12.27
N GLY A 388 -9.91 -24.76 12.26
CA GLY A 388 -9.35 -23.97 13.36
C GLY A 388 -9.10 -24.78 14.63
N LYS A 389 -8.80 -26.08 14.49
CA LYS A 389 -8.61 -27.00 15.63
C LYS A 389 -7.21 -27.59 15.65
N CYS A 390 -6.67 -27.76 16.86
CA CYS A 390 -5.43 -28.50 17.08
C CYS A 390 -5.71 -29.98 16.75
N THR A 391 -4.98 -30.53 15.79
CA THR A 391 -5.08 -31.94 15.38
C THR A 391 -4.16 -32.83 16.20
N SER A 392 -2.95 -32.37 16.49
CA SER A 392 -1.95 -33.11 17.27
C SER A 392 -1.05 -32.18 18.06
N GLN A 393 -0.60 -32.65 19.21
CA GLN A 393 0.33 -31.94 20.08
C GLN A 393 1.40 -32.88 20.59
N VAL A 394 2.66 -32.44 20.55
CA VAL A 394 3.84 -33.21 20.96
C VAL A 394 4.74 -32.32 21.80
N ALA A 395 5.27 -32.85 22.90
CA ALA A 395 6.31 -32.16 23.67
C ALA A 395 7.65 -32.29 22.94
N ALA A 396 8.20 -31.18 22.46
CA ALA A 396 9.43 -31.19 21.67
C ALA A 396 10.66 -30.79 22.50
N HIS A 397 10.51 -29.73 23.31
CA HIS A 397 11.58 -29.12 24.11
C HIS A 397 10.98 -28.51 25.39
N PRO A 398 11.77 -28.02 26.35
CA PRO A 398 11.25 -27.21 27.46
C PRO A 398 10.65 -25.87 27.00
N GLN A 399 11.23 -25.27 25.96
CA GLN A 399 10.73 -24.05 25.30
C GLN A 399 11.15 -24.11 23.83
N VAL A 400 10.18 -24.11 22.91
CA VAL A 400 10.47 -24.12 21.46
C VAL A 400 10.74 -22.70 20.99
N THR A 401 11.86 -22.47 20.32
CA THR A 401 12.24 -21.17 19.79
C THR A 401 11.86 -21.01 18.33
N SER A 402 12.03 -22.06 17.52
CA SER A 402 11.82 -22.00 16.07
C SER A 402 11.35 -23.34 15.52
N VAL A 403 10.64 -23.28 14.40
CA VAL A 403 10.13 -24.43 13.65
C VAL A 403 10.38 -24.22 12.17
N CYS A 404 10.85 -25.25 11.48
CA CYS A 404 11.06 -25.26 10.04
C CYS A 404 10.52 -26.58 9.45
N VAL A 405 9.92 -26.53 8.27
CA VAL A 405 9.40 -27.72 7.59
C VAL A 405 10.26 -28.03 6.37
N SER A 406 10.55 -29.31 6.16
CA SER A 406 11.26 -29.79 4.97
C SER A 406 10.46 -29.51 3.70
N LYS A 407 11.13 -29.30 2.56
CA LYS A 407 10.48 -29.07 1.27
C LYS A 407 9.56 -30.22 0.83
N SER A 408 9.92 -31.45 1.17
CA SER A 408 9.09 -32.63 0.91
C SER A 408 7.85 -32.73 1.79
N GLY A 409 7.74 -31.88 2.83
CA GLY A 409 6.63 -31.91 3.78
C GLY A 409 6.60 -33.17 4.65
N ASN A 410 7.70 -33.92 4.75
CA ASN A 410 7.75 -35.15 5.55
C ASN A 410 8.38 -34.93 6.94
N PHE A 411 9.27 -33.94 7.07
CA PHE A 411 9.97 -33.65 8.33
C PHE A 411 9.70 -32.24 8.86
N ILE A 412 9.63 -32.13 10.20
CA ILE A 412 9.61 -30.86 10.93
C ILE A 412 10.87 -30.79 11.79
N LEU A 413 11.64 -29.71 11.63
CA LEU A 413 12.74 -29.38 12.51
C LEU A 413 12.26 -28.39 13.56
N THR A 414 12.52 -28.70 14.82
CA THR A 414 12.26 -27.83 15.97
C THR A 414 13.57 -27.50 16.66
N SER A 415 13.69 -26.27 17.16
CA SER A 415 14.82 -25.87 18.01
C SER A 415 14.30 -25.45 19.37
N GLY A 416 15.03 -25.84 20.41
CA GLY A 416 14.72 -25.47 21.78
C GLY A 416 15.77 -24.56 22.42
N LYS A 417 15.35 -23.91 23.51
CA LYS A 417 16.27 -23.17 24.39
C LYS A 417 17.25 -24.08 25.16
N ASP A 418 17.03 -25.39 25.10
CA ASP A 418 17.92 -26.43 25.59
C ASP A 418 19.13 -26.68 24.67
N ASN A 419 19.30 -25.87 23.62
CA ASN A 419 20.38 -25.96 22.63
C ASN A 419 20.35 -27.26 21.79
N VAL A 420 19.16 -27.85 21.67
CA VAL A 420 18.93 -29.07 20.91
C VAL A 420 18.03 -28.76 19.72
N HIS A 421 18.29 -29.43 18.59
CA HIS A 421 17.42 -29.41 17.43
C HIS A 421 16.84 -30.82 17.20
N ASN A 422 15.52 -30.96 17.30
CA ASN A 422 14.83 -32.23 17.09
C ASN A 422 14.16 -32.25 15.72
N LEU A 423 14.40 -33.31 14.95
CA LEU A 423 13.76 -33.59 13.68
C LEU A 423 12.66 -34.63 13.88
N PHE A 424 11.42 -34.25 13.61
CA PHE A 424 10.23 -35.08 13.69
C PHE A 424 9.79 -35.55 12.31
N ASP A 425 9.37 -36.80 12.18
CA ASP A 425 8.56 -37.25 11.04
C ASP A 425 7.10 -36.82 11.27
N ILE A 426 6.49 -36.17 10.29
CA ILE A 426 5.12 -35.66 10.37
C ILE A 426 4.09 -36.79 10.50
N ARG A 427 4.36 -37.96 9.92
CA ARG A 427 3.40 -39.06 9.88
C ARG A 427 3.27 -39.76 11.23
N THR A 428 4.39 -39.94 11.91
CA THR A 428 4.45 -40.64 13.21
C THR A 428 4.52 -39.67 14.39
N LEU A 429 4.95 -38.43 14.15
CA LEU A 429 5.26 -37.43 15.18
C LEU A 429 6.32 -37.89 16.18
N GLU A 430 7.16 -38.83 15.77
CA GLU A 430 8.30 -39.31 16.54
C GLU A 430 9.59 -38.58 16.14
N VAL A 431 10.52 -38.49 17.08
CA VAL A 431 11.83 -37.89 16.84
C VAL A 431 12.68 -38.85 16.01
N CYS A 432 12.96 -38.49 14.76
CA CYS A 432 13.85 -39.24 13.87
C CYS A 432 15.33 -38.92 14.09
N GLY A 433 15.64 -37.76 14.67
CA GLY A 433 17.01 -37.36 14.93
C GLY A 433 17.09 -36.19 15.90
N THR A 434 18.08 -36.23 16.77
CA THR A 434 18.37 -35.18 17.75
C THR A 434 19.77 -34.66 17.50
N PHE A 435 19.88 -33.39 17.13
CA PHE A 435 21.13 -32.74 16.75
C PHE A 435 21.58 -31.80 17.85
N ARG A 436 22.81 -31.99 18.30
CA ARG A 436 23.51 -31.16 19.29
C ARG A 436 24.99 -31.09 18.92
N ALA A 437 25.63 -29.98 19.24
CA ALA A 437 27.08 -29.82 19.11
C ALA A 437 27.63 -29.14 20.35
N SER A 438 28.87 -29.46 20.73
CA SER A 438 29.58 -28.78 21.80
C SER A 438 29.82 -27.31 21.40
N GLY A 439 29.25 -26.37 22.15
CA GLY A 439 29.31 -24.93 21.84
C GLY A 439 28.12 -24.39 21.03
N ASN A 440 27.20 -25.24 20.57
CA ASN A 440 25.96 -24.72 19.99
C ASN A 440 25.09 -24.13 21.11
N GLN A 441 24.79 -22.84 21.01
CA GLN A 441 23.94 -22.12 21.93
C GLN A 441 22.89 -21.35 21.13
N VAL A 442 21.62 -21.68 21.36
CA VAL A 442 20.51 -21.02 20.69
C VAL A 442 20.40 -19.60 21.24
N VAL A 443 20.48 -18.62 20.33
CA VAL A 443 20.48 -17.20 20.67
C VAL A 443 19.20 -16.82 21.42
N THR A 444 19.33 -16.00 22.46
CA THR A 444 18.18 -15.40 23.16
C THR A 444 17.33 -14.58 22.19
N GLY A 445 16.09 -15.02 21.97
CA GLY A 445 15.18 -14.48 20.95
C GLY A 445 14.83 -15.49 19.85
N GLY A 446 15.54 -16.62 19.81
CA GLY A 446 15.37 -17.73 18.87
C GLY A 446 16.33 -17.64 17.68
N SER A 447 16.98 -18.76 17.33
CA SER A 447 17.67 -18.91 16.06
C SER A 447 16.77 -19.64 15.07
N ARG A 448 16.74 -19.20 13.81
CA ARG A 448 16.00 -19.88 12.74
C ARG A 448 16.93 -20.87 12.02
N PRO A 449 16.83 -22.18 12.30
CA PRO A 449 17.56 -23.17 11.53
C PRO A 449 16.86 -23.40 10.18
N CYS A 450 17.57 -24.05 9.27
CA CYS A 450 17.00 -24.53 8.02
C CYS A 450 17.38 -25.99 7.75
N ILE A 451 16.53 -26.65 6.98
CA ILE A 451 16.79 -27.97 6.42
C ILE A 451 17.22 -27.75 4.96
N SER A 452 18.20 -28.49 4.48
CA SER A 452 18.58 -28.49 3.06
C SER A 452 17.42 -28.97 2.17
N PRO A 453 17.36 -28.57 0.89
CA PRO A 453 16.25 -28.95 0.01
C PRO A 453 16.13 -30.46 -0.23
N ASP A 454 17.24 -31.19 -0.19
CA ASP A 454 17.29 -32.66 -0.27
C ASP A 454 16.85 -33.34 1.05
N GLY A 455 16.71 -32.57 2.13
CA GLY A 455 16.35 -33.06 3.45
C GLY A 455 17.47 -33.78 4.19
N ASN A 456 18.69 -33.84 3.65
CA ASN A 456 19.81 -34.62 4.19
C ASN A 456 20.68 -33.85 5.18
N SER A 457 20.66 -32.52 5.14
CA SER A 457 21.50 -31.66 5.97
C SER A 457 20.64 -30.64 6.73
N ILE A 458 21.11 -30.26 7.92
CA ILE A 458 20.45 -29.28 8.78
C ILE A 458 21.48 -28.23 9.15
N ALA A 459 21.16 -26.94 9.00
CA ALA A 459 22.02 -25.84 9.41
C ALA A 459 21.37 -25.03 10.52
N ALA A 460 22.12 -24.73 11.58
CA ALA A 460 21.68 -23.84 12.65
C ALA A 460 22.81 -22.90 13.09
N GLY A 461 22.44 -21.65 13.38
CA GLY A 461 23.33 -20.65 13.94
C GLY A 461 23.45 -20.75 15.46
N SER A 462 24.65 -20.51 15.97
CA SER A 462 24.98 -20.44 17.40
C SER A 462 25.22 -18.98 17.85
N SER A 463 25.11 -18.74 19.16
CA SER A 463 25.50 -17.47 19.79
C SER A 463 26.97 -17.14 19.64
N ASP A 464 27.80 -18.15 19.42
CA ASP A 464 29.25 -18.01 19.30
C ASP A 464 29.67 -17.46 17.93
N GLY A 465 28.72 -17.22 17.03
CA GLY A 465 28.97 -16.76 15.66
C GLY A 465 29.20 -17.88 14.64
N ASN A 466 29.22 -19.12 15.11
CA ASN A 466 29.40 -20.29 14.26
C ASN A 466 28.07 -20.80 13.71
N ILE A 467 28.12 -21.39 12.51
CA ILE A 467 27.00 -22.15 11.93
C ILE A 467 27.36 -23.62 11.98
N HIS A 468 26.52 -24.42 12.62
CA HIS A 468 26.69 -25.86 12.69
C HIS A 468 25.81 -26.51 11.63
N ILE A 469 26.41 -27.37 10.81
CA ILE A 469 25.72 -28.15 9.78
C ILE A 469 25.85 -29.63 10.14
N TRP A 470 24.72 -30.29 10.36
CA TRP A 470 24.64 -31.73 10.60
C TRP A 470 24.20 -32.46 9.33
N SER A 471 24.83 -33.59 9.03
CA SER A 471 24.36 -34.52 8.00
C SER A 471 23.56 -35.65 8.64
N ARG A 472 22.42 -36.01 8.03
CA ARG A 472 21.63 -37.19 8.43
C ARG A 472 22.22 -38.49 7.92
N VAL A 473 22.90 -38.45 6.77
CA VAL A 473 23.49 -39.63 6.12
C VAL A 473 24.80 -40.02 6.80
N ARG A 474 25.57 -39.03 7.26
CA ARG A 474 26.82 -39.24 8.00
C ARG A 474 26.58 -38.95 9.48
N ASP A 475 26.29 -40.01 10.22
CA ASP A 475 26.05 -39.92 11.66
C ASP A 475 27.26 -39.28 12.38
N GLY A 476 26.99 -38.26 13.21
CA GLY A 476 28.00 -37.52 13.97
C GLY A 476 28.87 -36.50 13.19
N ALA A 477 28.73 -36.37 11.87
CA ALA A 477 29.50 -35.37 11.11
C ALA A 477 28.88 -33.97 11.27
N VAL A 478 29.57 -33.11 12.02
CA VAL A 478 29.23 -31.69 12.17
C VAL A 478 30.26 -30.85 11.42
N THR A 479 29.81 -30.17 10.37
CA THR A 479 30.63 -29.14 9.71
C THR A 479 30.38 -27.82 10.43
N VAL A 480 31.45 -27.14 10.84
CA VAL A 480 31.34 -25.82 11.47
C VAL A 480 31.82 -24.77 10.49
N LEU A 481 30.96 -23.80 10.20
CA LEU A 481 31.32 -22.63 9.40
C LEU A 481 31.61 -21.48 10.36
N GLU A 482 32.84 -20.98 10.29
CA GLU A 482 33.34 -19.87 11.10
C GLU A 482 33.42 -18.63 10.22
N GLY A 483 32.96 -17.48 10.73
CA GLY A 483 33.09 -16.23 10.00
C GLY A 483 32.26 -15.05 10.51
N HIS A 484 31.16 -15.29 11.24
CA HIS A 484 30.41 -14.18 11.83
C HIS A 484 31.13 -13.61 13.04
N SER A 485 31.04 -12.28 13.17
CA SER A 485 31.60 -11.55 14.32
C SER A 485 30.70 -11.56 15.56
N SER A 486 29.48 -12.05 15.42
CA SER A 486 28.42 -11.98 16.42
C SER A 486 27.45 -13.14 16.26
N ALA A 487 26.55 -13.31 17.23
CA ALA A 487 25.55 -14.38 17.27
C ALA A 487 24.72 -14.46 15.98
N VAL A 488 24.59 -15.67 15.42
CA VAL A 488 23.83 -15.93 14.18
C VAL A 488 22.35 -16.09 14.51
N LEU A 489 21.51 -15.24 13.94
CA LEU A 489 20.08 -15.19 14.21
C LEU A 489 19.25 -16.06 13.25
N SER A 490 19.66 -16.15 11.98
CA SER A 490 18.91 -16.88 10.97
C SER A 490 19.83 -17.53 9.96
N CYS A 491 19.47 -18.75 9.55
CA CYS A 491 20.09 -19.48 8.46
C CYS A 491 19.00 -19.88 7.46
N THR A 492 19.29 -19.81 6.17
CA THR A 492 18.38 -20.27 5.11
C THR A 492 19.16 -20.92 3.99
N TRP A 493 18.65 -22.03 3.46
CA TRP A 493 19.25 -22.73 2.35
C TRP A 493 18.61 -22.26 1.05
N SER A 494 19.39 -22.12 -0.03
CA SER A 494 18.80 -21.90 -1.34
C SER A 494 18.00 -23.12 -1.76
N GLU A 495 16.89 -22.90 -2.46
CA GLU A 495 15.97 -23.93 -2.92
C GLU A 495 16.58 -24.89 -3.95
N ARG A 496 17.69 -24.47 -4.58
CA ARG A 496 18.53 -25.29 -5.47
C ARG A 496 19.64 -26.05 -4.74
N GLY A 497 19.83 -25.80 -3.44
CA GLY A 497 20.84 -26.45 -2.60
C GLY A 497 22.27 -25.88 -2.73
N THR A 498 22.46 -24.88 -3.59
CA THR A 498 23.79 -24.36 -3.97
C THR A 498 24.38 -23.32 -3.02
N PHE A 499 23.54 -22.63 -2.24
CA PHE A 499 23.97 -21.55 -1.35
C PHE A 499 23.34 -21.74 0.02
N VAL A 500 24.07 -21.36 1.07
CA VAL A 500 23.50 -21.12 2.39
C VAL A 500 23.68 -19.65 2.72
N ALA A 501 22.62 -18.98 3.15
CA ALA A 501 22.70 -17.62 3.64
C ALA A 501 22.50 -17.61 5.16
N SER A 502 23.21 -16.71 5.83
CA SER A 502 23.17 -16.58 7.27
C SER A 502 23.28 -15.12 7.68
N ALA A 503 22.61 -14.76 8.77
CA ALA A 503 22.51 -13.40 9.27
C ALA A 503 22.93 -13.30 10.74
N ASP A 504 23.71 -12.29 11.10
CA ASP A 504 24.11 -12.01 12.48
C ASP A 504 23.25 -10.94 13.17
N LYS A 505 23.50 -10.79 14.47
CA LYS A 505 22.92 -9.76 15.33
C LYS A 505 23.41 -8.35 15.02
N ASN A 506 24.47 -8.18 14.25
CA ASN A 506 24.99 -6.87 13.84
C ASN A 506 24.37 -6.39 12.52
N GLY A 507 23.64 -7.24 11.79
CA GLY A 507 23.00 -6.92 10.52
C GLY A 507 23.81 -7.33 9.29
N ASN A 508 24.84 -8.14 9.46
CA ASN A 508 25.63 -8.68 8.37
C ASN A 508 25.02 -9.98 7.85
N ILE A 509 25.11 -10.17 6.54
CA ILE A 509 24.68 -11.38 5.85
C ILE A 509 25.90 -12.01 5.19
N TYR A 510 26.05 -13.31 5.38
CA TYR A 510 27.11 -14.12 4.79
C TYR A 510 26.48 -15.18 3.91
N ILE A 511 26.98 -15.29 2.67
CA ILE A 511 26.55 -16.29 1.68
C ILE A 511 27.68 -17.29 1.49
N TRP A 512 27.35 -18.55 1.75
CA TRP A 512 28.25 -19.70 1.73
C TRP A 512 27.97 -20.57 0.52
N THR A 513 29.02 -21.19 -0.02
CA THR A 513 28.99 -22.14 -1.15
C THR A 513 29.75 -23.41 -0.85
#